data_AF-A0A3B0R3K3-F1
#
_entry.id   AF-A0A3B0R3K3-F1
#
_cell.length_a   1.000
_cell.length_b   1.000
_cell.length_c   1.000
_cell.angle_alpha   90.00
_cell.angle_beta   90.00
_cell.angle_gamma   90.00
#
_symmetry.space_group_name_H-M   'P 1'
#
loop_
_entity.id
_entity.type
_entity.pdbx_description
1 polymer ?
#
loop_
_entity_poly.entity_id
_entity_poly.type
_entity_poly.pdbx_seq_one_letter_code
_entity_poly.pdbx_strand_id
1 'polypeptide(L)'
;SLKDSRDLIKTDNNFSSANIKYKESYKNVQQYFLNTNDDISILPGFIASDDKNETTTLGRGGSDFTAALIANALNADILEIWTDVSGMFTANPKLVKQAKPIKQISYQEAMELSHFGAKVIYPPTIQPVLEKEIPIVIKNTMAADDDGTLITKDRNGSKSTVKGISHIENIALLTLEGNGMIGVPGISKRLFESLAQENISIKFITQASSEHSICLAIDISETEKAKLAVDKQFEFEILQHKVNPLVVENDLAIVALVGDNMKSHQGISGKMFSELGNNNVNIRAIAQGSTEKNISAVIGKKNVKKALNTLHAAFFENQVKQINLFVVGIGNVGGKLLDQIRQQQAYLMDHLHLNLRVIAVSNSRNMLFDEEGIDLNVWEKQLSKKGEKADLNNFYKKLKKLNLRNSVFVDNTANDSVPEQYAKYLKD
;
A
#
# COMPACT_ATOMS: atom_id res chain seq x y z
N SER A 1 -14.85 -37.86 10.47
CA SER A 1 -15.56 -37.64 11.75
C SER A 1 -16.03 -36.20 11.96
N LEU A 2 -17.08 -36.01 12.77
CA LEU A 2 -17.48 -34.70 13.32
C LEU A 2 -16.90 -34.57 14.73
N LYS A 3 -16.26 -33.44 15.04
CA LYS A 3 -15.69 -33.18 16.36
C LYS A 3 -16.07 -31.80 16.86
N ASP A 4 -16.54 -31.73 18.10
CA ASP A 4 -16.84 -30.47 18.76
C ASP A 4 -15.55 -29.76 19.20
N SER A 5 -15.35 -28.53 18.73
CA SER A 5 -14.18 -27.71 19.10
C SER A 5 -14.13 -27.36 20.57
N ARG A 6 -15.26 -27.38 21.30
CA ARG A 6 -15.32 -27.11 22.75
C ARG A 6 -14.58 -28.18 23.57
N ASP A 7 -14.45 -29.39 23.03
CA ASP A 7 -13.66 -30.45 23.67
C ASP A 7 -12.16 -30.22 23.48
N LEU A 8 -11.78 -29.51 22.43
CA LEU A 8 -10.38 -29.34 22.02
C LEU A 8 -9.81 -28.01 22.50
N ILE A 9 -10.53 -26.91 22.28
CA ILE A 9 -10.07 -25.56 22.54
C ILE A 9 -10.58 -25.11 23.91
N LYS A 10 -9.63 -24.84 24.82
CA LYS A 10 -9.89 -24.43 26.19
C LYS A 10 -9.52 -22.97 26.42
N THR A 11 -10.36 -22.23 27.14
CA THR A 11 -10.20 -20.80 27.38
C THR A 11 -10.33 -20.42 28.85
N ASP A 12 -10.07 -19.16 29.17
CA ASP A 12 -10.58 -18.53 30.40
C ASP A 12 -12.09 -18.25 30.33
N ASN A 13 -12.62 -17.61 31.37
CA ASN A 13 -14.03 -17.24 31.52
C ASN A 13 -14.33 -15.81 31.04
N ASN A 14 -13.48 -15.20 30.20
CA ASN A 14 -13.76 -13.90 29.63
C ASN A 14 -14.71 -14.01 28.42
N PHE A 15 -16.01 -14.17 28.70
CA PHE A 15 -17.02 -14.39 27.67
C PHE A 15 -17.00 -13.32 26.56
N SER A 16 -17.28 -13.72 25.32
CA SER A 16 -17.25 -12.91 24.08
C SER A 16 -15.87 -12.65 23.46
N SER A 17 -14.79 -12.76 24.24
CA SER A 17 -13.40 -12.61 23.77
C SER A 17 -12.44 -13.38 24.68
N ALA A 18 -12.66 -14.70 24.78
CA ALA A 18 -11.98 -15.52 25.75
C ALA A 18 -10.51 -15.76 25.36
N ASN A 19 -9.61 -15.74 26.34
CA ASN A 19 -8.20 -16.00 26.10
C ASN A 19 -7.92 -17.50 26.05
N ILE A 20 -7.13 -17.93 25.07
CA ILE A 20 -6.81 -19.34 24.85
C ILE A 20 -5.83 -19.86 25.90
N LYS A 21 -6.13 -21.05 26.44
CA LYS A 21 -5.17 -21.88 27.18
C LYS A 21 -4.39 -22.74 26.20
N TYR A 22 -3.34 -22.16 25.60
CA TYR A 22 -2.60 -22.75 24.49
C TYR A 22 -2.06 -24.15 24.79
N LYS A 23 -1.42 -24.35 25.95
CA LYS A 23 -0.81 -25.65 26.31
C LYS A 23 -1.84 -26.78 26.36
N GLU A 24 -2.98 -26.51 27.00
CA GLU A 24 -4.05 -27.50 27.14
C GLU A 24 -4.74 -27.75 25.80
N SER A 25 -5.06 -26.68 25.07
CA SER A 25 -5.73 -26.77 23.77
C SER A 25 -4.90 -27.57 22.77
N TYR A 26 -3.60 -27.27 22.65
CA TYR A 26 -2.71 -27.99 21.74
C TYR A 26 -2.56 -29.47 22.11
N LYS A 27 -2.49 -29.79 23.41
CA LYS A 27 -2.46 -31.18 23.88
C LYS A 27 -3.74 -31.92 23.48
N ASN A 28 -4.92 -31.31 23.68
CA ASN A 28 -6.21 -31.93 23.36
C ASN A 28 -6.35 -32.17 21.85
N VAL A 29 -5.96 -31.19 21.03
CA VAL A 29 -5.96 -31.31 19.56
C VAL A 29 -5.05 -32.45 19.12
N GLN A 30 -3.80 -32.47 19.58
CA GLN A 30 -2.85 -33.52 19.23
C GLN A 30 -3.35 -34.91 19.65
N GLN A 31 -3.89 -35.05 20.86
CA GLN A 31 -4.46 -36.31 21.35
C GLN A 31 -5.65 -36.79 20.52
N TYR A 32 -6.53 -35.88 20.09
CA TYR A 32 -7.65 -36.25 19.23
C TYR A 32 -7.16 -36.77 17.87
N PHE A 33 -6.26 -36.03 17.20
CA PHE A 33 -5.77 -36.39 15.87
C PHE A 33 -4.80 -37.58 15.87
N LEU A 34 -4.17 -37.92 16.99
CA LEU A 34 -3.39 -39.17 17.14
C LEU A 34 -4.28 -40.43 17.25
N ASN A 35 -5.52 -40.28 17.71
CA ASN A 35 -6.41 -41.40 18.01
C ASN A 35 -7.52 -41.59 16.97
N THR A 36 -7.75 -40.62 16.10
CA THR A 36 -8.72 -40.75 15.00
C THR A 36 -8.11 -41.55 13.85
N ASN A 37 -8.92 -42.44 13.27
CA ASN A 37 -8.60 -43.17 12.04
C ASN A 37 -9.31 -42.55 10.82
N ASP A 38 -9.95 -41.39 10.98
CA ASP A 38 -10.66 -40.73 9.89
C ASP A 38 -9.70 -39.88 9.04
N ASP A 39 -9.85 -39.94 7.71
CA ASP A 39 -9.09 -39.09 6.78
C ASP A 39 -9.51 -37.61 6.88
N ILE A 40 -10.76 -37.33 7.25
CA ILE A 40 -11.32 -35.97 7.31
C ILE A 40 -12.06 -35.77 8.63
N SER A 41 -11.67 -34.73 9.37
CA SER A 41 -12.38 -34.24 10.57
C SER A 41 -13.01 -32.87 10.31
N ILE A 42 -14.29 -32.71 10.68
CA ILE A 42 -15.02 -31.44 10.55
C ILE A 42 -15.28 -30.88 11.96
N LEU A 43 -14.89 -29.62 12.17
CA LEU A 43 -14.97 -28.94 13.46
C LEU A 43 -15.66 -27.57 13.32
N PRO A 44 -16.54 -27.17 14.26
CA PRO A 44 -17.10 -25.83 14.27
C PRO A 44 -16.03 -24.81 14.68
N GLY A 45 -15.86 -23.74 13.89
CA GLY A 45 -15.03 -22.60 14.31
C GLY A 45 -15.67 -21.75 15.39
N PHE A 46 -14.95 -20.73 15.88
CA PHE A 46 -15.42 -19.65 16.76
C PHE A 46 -15.76 -20.04 18.21
N ILE A 47 -16.14 -21.29 18.47
CA ILE A 47 -16.56 -21.78 19.78
C ILE A 47 -15.44 -22.52 20.52
N ALA A 48 -15.43 -22.37 21.85
CA ALA A 48 -14.50 -23.04 22.76
C ALA A 48 -15.19 -23.31 24.11
N SER A 49 -14.47 -23.85 25.11
CA SER A 49 -15.00 -23.96 26.47
C SER A 49 -14.03 -23.54 27.56
N ASP A 50 -14.55 -23.13 28.70
CA ASP A 50 -13.74 -22.90 29.91
C ASP A 50 -13.48 -24.21 30.70
N ASP A 51 -12.88 -24.09 31.89
CA ASP A 51 -12.58 -25.23 32.79
C ASP A 51 -13.83 -25.92 33.34
N LYS A 52 -14.97 -25.23 33.34
CA LYS A 52 -16.28 -25.74 33.77
C LYS A 52 -17.05 -26.36 32.60
N ASN A 53 -16.47 -26.37 31.40
CA ASN A 53 -17.09 -26.76 30.14
C ASN A 53 -18.28 -25.86 29.76
N GLU A 54 -18.31 -24.63 30.24
CA GLU A 54 -19.23 -23.60 29.74
C GLU A 54 -18.75 -23.13 28.37
N THR A 55 -19.69 -22.86 27.46
CA THR A 55 -19.34 -22.44 26.09
C THR A 55 -18.83 -21.00 26.09
N THR A 56 -17.66 -20.80 25.47
CA THR A 56 -17.03 -19.51 25.26
C THR A 56 -16.85 -19.24 23.76
N THR A 57 -16.55 -18.00 23.41
CA THR A 57 -16.33 -17.58 22.01
C THR A 57 -15.03 -16.81 21.88
N LEU A 58 -14.42 -16.93 20.71
CA LEU A 58 -13.09 -16.36 20.41
C LEU A 58 -13.16 -14.93 19.84
N GLY A 59 -14.34 -14.32 19.84
CA GLY A 59 -14.55 -12.98 19.29
C GLY A 59 -14.53 -12.92 17.76
N ARG A 60 -14.40 -11.70 17.22
CA ARG A 60 -14.41 -11.43 15.77
C ARG A 60 -13.28 -12.21 15.08
N GLY A 61 -13.58 -12.88 13.96
CA GLY A 61 -12.59 -13.71 13.25
C GLY A 61 -12.26 -15.03 13.94
N GLY A 62 -13.05 -15.42 14.95
CA GLY A 62 -12.79 -16.61 15.76
C GLY A 62 -12.76 -17.92 14.98
N SER A 63 -13.45 -18.04 13.84
CA SER A 63 -13.37 -19.23 12.99
C SER A 63 -12.01 -19.37 12.31
N ASP A 64 -11.49 -18.28 11.73
CA ASP A 64 -10.15 -18.27 11.14
C ASP A 64 -9.11 -18.55 12.22
N PHE A 65 -9.26 -17.93 13.40
CA PHE A 65 -8.38 -18.16 14.54
C PHE A 65 -8.42 -19.60 15.03
N THR A 66 -9.60 -20.24 15.04
CA THR A 66 -9.74 -21.67 15.35
C THR A 66 -8.92 -22.51 14.37
N ALA A 67 -9.04 -22.25 13.07
CA ALA A 67 -8.28 -22.96 12.04
C ALA A 67 -6.76 -22.78 12.22
N ALA A 68 -6.31 -21.57 12.56
CA ALA A 68 -4.90 -21.29 12.86
C ALA A 68 -4.38 -22.03 14.10
N LEU A 69 -5.19 -22.17 15.16
CA LEU A 69 -4.83 -22.94 16.35
C LEU A 69 -4.67 -24.43 16.03
N ILE A 70 -5.59 -25.01 15.23
CA ILE A 70 -5.50 -26.41 14.80
C ILE A 70 -4.26 -26.62 13.92
N ALA A 71 -4.05 -25.74 12.93
CA ALA A 71 -2.90 -25.79 12.04
C ALA A 71 -1.58 -25.73 12.81
N ASN A 72 -1.46 -24.82 13.78
CA ASN A 72 -0.29 -24.78 14.67
C ASN A 72 -0.17 -26.09 15.46
N ALA A 73 -1.21 -26.52 16.17
CA ALA A 73 -1.15 -27.70 17.05
C ALA A 73 -0.65 -28.97 16.33
N LEU A 74 -1.03 -29.11 15.06
CA LEU A 74 -0.69 -30.26 14.23
C LEU A 74 0.60 -30.10 13.40
N ASN A 75 1.23 -28.92 13.41
CA ASN A 75 2.30 -28.56 12.47
C ASN A 75 1.86 -28.77 11.01
N ALA A 76 0.67 -28.29 10.66
CA ALA A 76 0.13 -28.43 9.31
C ALA A 76 1.06 -27.80 8.26
N ASP A 77 1.11 -28.40 7.06
CA ASP A 77 1.91 -27.87 5.95
C ASP A 77 1.36 -26.54 5.41
N ILE A 78 0.05 -26.32 5.53
CA ILE A 78 -0.64 -25.13 5.02
C ILE A 78 -1.93 -24.86 5.79
N LEU A 79 -2.28 -23.59 5.93
CA LEU A 79 -3.60 -23.13 6.38
C LEU A 79 -4.34 -22.48 5.21
N GLU A 80 -5.45 -23.06 4.77
CA GLU A 80 -6.31 -22.42 3.77
C GLU A 80 -7.47 -21.67 4.43
N ILE A 81 -7.64 -20.40 4.05
CA ILE A 81 -8.78 -19.57 4.44
C ILE A 81 -9.66 -19.36 3.21
N TRP A 82 -10.82 -20.01 3.21
CA TRP A 82 -11.79 -19.94 2.13
C TRP A 82 -12.84 -18.86 2.43
N THR A 83 -12.90 -17.82 1.60
CA THR A 83 -13.75 -16.64 1.78
C THR A 83 -14.53 -16.29 0.50
N ASP A 84 -15.13 -15.11 0.42
CA ASP A 84 -15.90 -14.59 -0.72
C ASP A 84 -15.06 -13.74 -1.69
N VAL A 85 -13.75 -13.65 -1.46
CA VAL A 85 -12.79 -12.92 -2.28
C VAL A 85 -11.61 -13.78 -2.70
N SER A 86 -11.09 -13.53 -3.90
CA SER A 86 -9.97 -14.25 -4.52
C SER A 86 -8.61 -13.74 -4.04
N GLY A 87 -8.46 -13.65 -2.72
CA GLY A 87 -7.25 -13.15 -2.07
C GLY A 87 -7.27 -11.64 -1.75
N MET A 88 -6.07 -11.12 -1.46
CA MET A 88 -5.82 -9.71 -1.19
C MET A 88 -5.48 -8.96 -2.48
N PHE A 89 -5.79 -7.67 -2.52
CA PHE A 89 -5.54 -6.80 -3.67
C PHE A 89 -4.65 -5.62 -3.29
N THR A 90 -3.94 -5.05 -4.27
CA THR A 90 -3.08 -3.88 -4.09
C THR A 90 -3.84 -2.64 -3.60
N ALA A 91 -5.16 -2.60 -3.78
CA ALA A 91 -6.07 -1.60 -3.23
C ALA A 91 -7.50 -2.18 -3.22
N ASN A 92 -8.47 -1.52 -2.58
CA ASN A 92 -9.86 -1.95 -2.62
C ASN A 92 -10.40 -1.90 -4.07
N PRO A 93 -10.74 -3.04 -4.71
CA PRO A 93 -11.15 -3.07 -6.12
C PRO A 93 -12.49 -2.35 -6.40
N LYS A 94 -13.32 -2.14 -5.37
CA LYS A 94 -14.55 -1.34 -5.50
C LYS A 94 -14.27 0.16 -5.67
N LEU A 95 -13.12 0.65 -5.18
CA LEU A 95 -12.73 2.06 -5.22
C LEU A 95 -11.66 2.37 -6.28
N VAL A 96 -10.81 1.38 -6.58
CA VAL A 96 -9.69 1.47 -7.53
C VAL A 96 -9.84 0.34 -8.55
N LYS A 97 -10.27 0.66 -9.77
CA LYS A 97 -10.58 -0.36 -10.79
C LYS A 97 -9.35 -1.12 -11.28
N GLN A 98 -8.19 -0.48 -11.24
CA GLN A 98 -6.91 -1.02 -11.65
C GLN A 98 -6.21 -1.83 -10.54
N ALA A 99 -6.89 -2.08 -9.41
CA ALA A 99 -6.35 -2.91 -8.33
C ALA A 99 -6.01 -4.31 -8.84
N LYS A 100 -4.80 -4.78 -8.53
CA LYS A 100 -4.28 -6.08 -8.96
C LYS A 100 -4.34 -7.08 -7.81
N PRO A 101 -4.60 -8.37 -8.07
CA PRO A 101 -4.47 -9.40 -7.03
C PRO A 101 -3.01 -9.52 -6.59
N ILE A 102 -2.81 -9.69 -5.28
CA ILE A 102 -1.50 -9.91 -4.69
C ILE A 102 -1.28 -11.42 -4.63
N LYS A 103 -0.35 -11.93 -5.45
CA LYS A 103 -0.04 -13.37 -5.47
C LYS A 103 0.63 -13.84 -4.17
N GLN A 104 1.56 -13.04 -3.67
CA GLN A 104 2.33 -13.37 -2.47
C GLN A 104 2.65 -12.13 -1.63
N ILE A 105 2.50 -12.28 -0.32
CA ILE A 105 2.71 -11.23 0.68
C ILE A 105 3.34 -11.81 1.95
N SER A 106 4.11 -11.00 2.68
CA SER A 106 4.61 -11.42 3.98
C SER A 106 3.53 -11.39 5.05
N TYR A 107 3.72 -12.16 6.13
CA TYR A 107 2.82 -12.10 7.30
C TYR A 107 2.64 -10.69 7.84
N GLN A 108 3.72 -9.92 7.96
CA GLN A 108 3.68 -8.56 8.49
C GLN A 108 2.93 -7.61 7.55
N GLU A 109 3.18 -7.68 6.24
CA GLU A 109 2.46 -6.84 5.27
C GLU A 109 0.96 -7.18 5.24
N ALA A 110 0.59 -8.47 5.32
CA ALA A 110 -0.81 -8.89 5.40
C ALA A 110 -1.48 -8.34 6.68
N MET A 111 -0.78 -8.44 7.81
CA MET A 111 -1.25 -7.92 9.09
C MET A 111 -1.51 -6.41 9.05
N GLU A 112 -0.58 -5.65 8.48
CA GLU A 112 -0.69 -4.18 8.32
C GLU A 112 -1.83 -3.81 7.35
N LEU A 113 -1.93 -4.47 6.18
CA LEU A 113 -3.03 -4.22 5.25
C LEU A 113 -4.39 -4.47 5.89
N SER A 114 -4.51 -5.58 6.63
CA SER A 114 -5.76 -5.95 7.31
C SER A 114 -6.10 -5.03 8.47
N HIS A 115 -5.11 -4.57 9.25
CA HIS A 115 -5.31 -3.57 10.28
C HIS A 115 -5.90 -2.27 9.69
N PHE A 116 -5.38 -1.82 8.55
CA PHE A 116 -5.81 -0.58 7.89
C PHE A 116 -6.97 -0.74 6.89
N GLY A 117 -7.78 -1.79 7.03
CA GLY A 117 -9.09 -1.89 6.36
C GLY A 117 -9.20 -2.91 5.22
N ALA A 118 -8.14 -3.63 4.87
CA ALA A 118 -8.23 -4.79 3.98
C ALA A 118 -8.75 -6.02 4.74
N LYS A 119 -10.07 -6.03 5.01
CA LYS A 119 -10.78 -7.01 5.87
C LYS A 119 -10.87 -8.42 5.28
N VAL A 120 -9.75 -9.01 4.88
CA VAL A 120 -9.68 -10.35 4.29
C VAL A 120 -9.25 -11.38 5.34
N ILE A 121 -8.32 -11.02 6.23
CA ILE A 121 -7.88 -11.88 7.33
C ILE A 121 -7.91 -11.09 8.63
N TYR A 122 -8.33 -11.71 9.72
CA TYR A 122 -8.27 -11.11 11.05
C TYR A 122 -6.83 -11.21 11.60
N PRO A 123 -6.15 -10.09 11.95
CA PRO A 123 -4.73 -10.11 12.31
C PRO A 123 -4.33 -11.14 13.40
N PRO A 124 -5.09 -11.33 14.50
CA PRO A 124 -4.81 -12.37 15.49
C PRO A 124 -4.77 -13.81 14.93
N THR A 125 -5.46 -14.10 13.82
CA THR A 125 -5.39 -15.39 13.12
C THR A 125 -3.99 -15.71 12.64
N ILE A 126 -3.19 -14.71 12.28
CA ILE A 126 -1.85 -14.91 11.75
C ILE A 126 -0.88 -15.35 12.86
N GLN A 127 -1.13 -14.96 14.11
CA GLN A 127 -0.18 -15.12 15.20
C GLN A 127 0.18 -16.58 15.51
N PRO A 128 -0.76 -17.54 15.63
CA PRO A 128 -0.41 -18.93 15.88
C PRO A 128 0.45 -19.52 14.76
N VAL A 129 0.09 -19.28 13.51
CA VAL A 129 0.81 -19.88 12.37
C VAL A 129 2.16 -19.21 12.09
N LEU A 130 2.33 -17.94 12.48
CA LEU A 130 3.58 -17.20 12.36
C LEU A 130 4.72 -17.85 13.16
N GLU A 131 4.46 -18.33 14.38
CA GLU A 131 5.49 -18.96 15.24
C GLU A 131 6.12 -20.20 14.59
N LYS A 132 5.34 -20.92 13.79
CA LYS A 132 5.76 -22.15 13.08
C LYS A 132 6.02 -21.92 11.59
N GLU A 133 5.91 -20.68 11.14
CA GLU A 133 6.11 -20.29 9.74
C GLU A 133 5.20 -21.08 8.77
N ILE A 134 4.00 -21.46 9.24
CA ILE A 134 3.01 -22.21 8.44
C ILE A 134 2.40 -21.26 7.41
N PRO A 135 2.52 -21.53 6.09
CA PRO A 135 1.95 -20.68 5.05
C PRO A 135 0.43 -20.61 5.13
N ILE A 136 -0.13 -19.44 4.84
CA ILE A 136 -1.59 -19.24 4.74
C ILE A 136 -1.95 -18.98 3.28
N VAL A 137 -3.00 -19.61 2.77
CA VAL A 137 -3.53 -19.31 1.43
C VAL A 137 -4.96 -18.81 1.55
N ILE A 138 -5.22 -17.62 1.00
CA ILE A 138 -6.57 -17.07 0.93
C ILE A 138 -7.18 -17.45 -0.42
N LYS A 139 -8.31 -18.16 -0.39
CA LYS A 139 -9.02 -18.67 -1.58
C LYS A 139 -10.48 -18.23 -1.60
N ASN A 140 -11.09 -18.30 -2.79
CA ASN A 140 -12.49 -17.92 -2.99
C ASN A 140 -13.37 -19.16 -3.13
N THR A 141 -14.36 -19.29 -2.26
CA THR A 141 -15.37 -20.37 -2.32
C THR A 141 -16.19 -20.35 -3.61
N MET A 142 -16.41 -19.16 -4.19
CA MET A 142 -17.20 -18.97 -5.42
C MET A 142 -16.35 -18.99 -6.69
N ALA A 143 -15.02 -19.02 -6.57
CA ALA A 143 -14.06 -19.05 -7.67
C ALA A 143 -12.83 -19.89 -7.27
N ALA A 144 -13.04 -21.20 -7.14
CA ALA A 144 -12.06 -22.14 -6.57
C ALA A 144 -10.76 -22.26 -7.39
N ASP A 145 -10.82 -21.94 -8.68
CA ASP A 145 -9.70 -21.99 -9.62
C ASP A 145 -8.80 -20.75 -9.55
N ASP A 146 -9.20 -19.70 -8.81
CA ASP A 146 -8.35 -18.52 -8.64
C ASP A 146 -7.13 -18.84 -7.79
N ASP A 147 -5.96 -18.34 -8.22
CA ASP A 147 -4.66 -18.52 -7.52
C ASP A 147 -4.70 -18.09 -6.05
N GLY A 148 -5.54 -17.10 -5.72
CA GLY A 148 -5.65 -16.52 -4.38
C GLY A 148 -4.41 -15.71 -3.96
N THR A 149 -4.17 -15.65 -2.65
CA THR A 149 -2.99 -14.98 -2.07
C THR A 149 -2.27 -15.91 -1.10
N LEU A 150 -0.98 -16.13 -1.34
CA LEU A 150 -0.08 -16.84 -0.44
C LEU A 150 0.55 -15.86 0.57
N ILE A 151 0.34 -16.10 1.85
CA ILE A 151 1.01 -15.42 2.97
C ILE A 151 2.08 -16.34 3.52
N THR A 152 3.34 -15.89 3.50
CA THR A 152 4.49 -16.68 3.98
C THR A 152 5.57 -15.76 4.55
N LYS A 153 6.61 -16.33 5.16
CA LYS A 153 7.77 -15.56 5.65
C LYS A 153 8.63 -15.06 4.50
N ASP A 154 8.78 -15.88 3.46
CA ASP A 154 9.70 -15.63 2.36
C ASP A 154 9.15 -14.66 1.32
N ARG A 155 10.05 -13.81 0.82
CA ARG A 155 9.76 -12.76 -0.16
C ARG A 155 10.07 -13.26 -1.57
N ASN A 156 9.19 -14.04 -2.20
CA ASN A 156 9.45 -14.37 -3.61
C ASN A 156 9.02 -13.21 -4.53
N GLY A 157 10.03 -12.51 -5.06
CA GLY A 157 10.03 -12.02 -6.45
C GLY A 157 9.44 -10.65 -6.76
N SER A 158 8.70 -10.00 -5.86
CA SER A 158 8.16 -8.66 -6.14
C SER A 158 9.20 -7.57 -5.86
N LYS A 159 9.72 -6.95 -6.94
CA LYS A 159 10.60 -5.76 -6.88
C LYS A 159 9.91 -4.51 -6.30
N SER A 160 8.58 -4.50 -6.18
CA SER A 160 7.86 -3.36 -5.62
C SER A 160 8.01 -3.32 -4.10
N THR A 161 8.55 -2.20 -3.59
CA THR A 161 8.63 -1.91 -2.15
C THR A 161 7.26 -1.71 -1.51
N VAL A 162 6.26 -1.30 -2.30
CA VAL A 162 4.88 -1.14 -1.83
C VAL A 162 4.05 -2.33 -2.31
N LYS A 163 3.32 -2.98 -1.39
CA LYS A 163 2.45 -4.12 -1.68
C LYS A 163 1.00 -3.77 -1.81
N GLY A 164 0.53 -2.82 -1.01
CA GLY A 164 -0.85 -2.38 -1.11
C GLY A 164 -1.10 -1.02 -0.47
N ILE A 165 -2.27 -0.49 -0.78
CA ILE A 165 -2.82 0.73 -0.21
C ILE A 165 -4.16 0.36 0.41
N SER A 166 -4.35 0.71 1.66
CA SER A 166 -5.58 0.47 2.40
C SER A 166 -6.11 1.78 3.01
N HIS A 167 -7.33 1.72 3.54
CA HIS A 167 -7.96 2.88 4.16
C HIS A 167 -8.99 2.47 5.21
N ILE A 168 -9.16 3.35 6.20
CA ILE A 168 -10.24 3.28 7.20
C ILE A 168 -11.05 4.57 7.08
N GLU A 169 -12.35 4.45 6.80
CA GLU A 169 -13.29 5.57 6.79
C GLU A 169 -13.97 5.76 8.16
N ASN A 170 -14.74 6.85 8.28
CA ASN A 170 -15.57 7.16 9.45
C ASN A 170 -14.74 7.29 10.74
N ILE A 171 -13.61 7.98 10.62
CA ILE A 171 -12.80 8.32 11.78
C ILE A 171 -12.96 9.80 12.14
N ALA A 172 -12.70 10.10 13.40
CA ALA A 172 -12.51 11.45 13.90
C ALA A 172 -11.10 11.61 14.45
N LEU A 173 -10.51 12.79 14.27
CA LEU A 173 -9.21 13.17 14.83
C LEU A 173 -9.45 13.99 16.10
N LEU A 174 -8.96 13.46 17.21
CA LEU A 174 -8.92 14.12 18.51
C LEU A 174 -7.57 14.78 18.68
N THR A 175 -7.55 16.06 19.04
CA THR A 175 -6.30 16.81 19.31
C THR A 175 -6.34 17.34 20.73
N LEU A 176 -5.42 16.86 21.56
CA LEU A 176 -5.11 17.45 22.87
C LEU A 176 -3.84 18.28 22.72
N GLU A 177 -3.91 19.57 23.05
CA GLU A 177 -2.78 20.49 22.92
C GLU A 177 -2.74 21.50 24.08
N GLY A 178 -1.54 21.97 24.40
CA GLY A 178 -1.38 22.97 25.45
C GLY A 178 0.07 23.22 25.87
N ASN A 179 0.38 24.47 26.17
CA ASN A 179 1.72 24.86 26.65
C ASN A 179 2.09 24.18 27.97
N GLY A 180 1.10 23.85 28.81
CA GLY A 180 1.30 23.15 30.06
C GLY A 180 1.54 21.64 29.93
N MET A 181 1.57 21.09 28.72
CA MET A 181 1.91 19.67 28.47
C MET A 181 3.42 19.43 28.36
N ILE A 182 4.18 20.45 27.96
CA ILE A 182 5.60 20.32 27.60
C ILE A 182 6.41 19.89 28.82
N GLY A 183 7.11 18.75 28.73
CA GLY A 183 7.99 18.26 29.78
C GLY A 183 7.26 17.80 31.04
N VAL A 184 5.93 17.62 30.99
CA VAL A 184 5.13 17.11 32.10
C VAL A 184 4.88 15.60 31.88
N PRO A 185 5.53 14.73 32.68
CA PRO A 185 5.32 13.30 32.54
C PRO A 185 3.88 12.90 32.85
N GLY A 186 3.36 11.93 32.11
CA GLY A 186 2.07 11.29 32.41
C GLY A 186 0.84 11.93 31.77
N ILE A 187 0.97 13.00 30.97
CA ILE A 187 -0.15 13.54 30.17
C ILE A 187 -0.68 12.49 29.20
N SER A 188 0.21 11.85 28.43
CA SER A 188 -0.17 10.78 27.51
C SER A 188 -0.82 9.60 28.24
N LYS A 189 -0.28 9.19 29.40
CA LYS A 189 -0.89 8.14 30.25
C LYS A 189 -2.34 8.50 30.59
N ARG A 190 -2.58 9.70 31.13
CA ARG A 190 -3.93 10.14 31.53
C ARG A 190 -4.90 10.19 30.35
N LEU A 191 -4.43 10.63 29.19
CA LEU A 191 -5.22 10.65 27.95
C LEU A 191 -5.59 9.24 27.48
N PHE A 192 -4.64 8.30 27.45
CA PHE A 192 -4.92 6.92 27.06
C PHE A 192 -5.80 6.21 28.09
N GLU A 193 -5.60 6.48 29.38
CA GLU A 193 -6.37 5.90 30.47
C GLU A 193 -7.84 6.34 30.43
N SER A 194 -8.14 7.61 30.17
CA SER A 194 -9.53 8.08 30.06
C SER A 194 -10.28 7.47 28.88
N LEU A 195 -9.60 7.26 27.75
CA LEU A 195 -10.18 6.58 26.60
C LEU A 195 -10.38 5.07 26.85
N ALA A 196 -9.40 4.42 27.49
CA ALA A 196 -9.46 3.00 27.81
C ALA A 196 -10.57 2.65 28.82
N GLN A 197 -10.79 3.50 29.83
CA GLN A 197 -11.89 3.35 30.78
C GLN A 197 -13.26 3.34 30.09
N GLU A 198 -13.36 4.04 28.96
CA GLU A 198 -14.57 4.07 28.14
C GLU A 198 -14.61 3.00 27.04
N ASN A 199 -13.65 2.06 27.03
CA ASN A 199 -13.48 1.02 26.01
C ASN A 199 -13.35 1.57 24.58
N ILE A 200 -12.77 2.76 24.41
CA ILE A 200 -12.62 3.40 23.10
C ILE A 200 -11.36 2.89 22.41
N SER A 201 -11.50 2.39 21.18
CA SER A 201 -10.38 1.84 20.42
C SER A 201 -9.69 2.91 19.58
N ILE A 202 -8.39 3.10 19.82
CA ILE A 202 -7.56 4.07 19.09
C ILE A 202 -6.97 3.39 17.85
N LYS A 203 -7.21 3.99 16.69
CA LYS A 203 -6.79 3.47 15.37
C LYS A 203 -5.52 4.13 14.84
N PHE A 204 -5.17 5.30 15.35
CA PHE A 204 -4.02 6.08 14.90
C PHE A 204 -3.53 6.99 16.01
N ILE A 205 -2.22 7.15 16.11
CA ILE A 205 -1.56 8.00 17.12
C ILE A 205 -0.44 8.77 16.42
N THR A 206 -0.37 10.06 16.66
CA THR A 206 0.81 10.87 16.35
C THR A 206 1.01 11.92 17.43
N GLN A 207 2.27 12.23 17.73
CA GLN A 207 2.64 13.21 18.73
C GLN A 207 3.78 14.06 18.18
N ALA A 208 3.69 15.38 18.36
CA ALA A 208 4.80 16.26 18.11
C ALA A 208 5.94 16.01 19.11
N SER A 209 7.19 16.05 18.64
CA SER A 209 8.37 15.90 19.50
C SER A 209 8.52 17.02 20.53
N SER A 210 7.85 18.16 20.32
CA SER A 210 7.74 19.25 21.29
C SER A 210 6.87 18.91 22.50
N GLU A 211 6.18 17.76 22.49
CA GLU A 211 5.20 17.33 23.50
C GLU A 211 4.01 18.29 23.68
N HIS A 212 3.88 19.26 22.77
CA HIS A 212 2.85 20.29 22.82
C HIS A 212 1.48 19.77 22.40
N SER A 213 1.44 18.72 21.58
CA SER A 213 0.20 18.14 21.08
C SER A 213 0.28 16.62 20.89
N ILE A 214 -0.86 15.96 21.16
CA ILE A 214 -1.12 14.56 20.88
C ILE A 214 -2.37 14.48 20.01
N CYS A 215 -2.28 13.81 18.86
CA CYS A 215 -3.40 13.55 17.99
C CYS A 215 -3.74 12.05 17.93
N LEU A 216 -5.02 11.73 18.09
CA LEU A 216 -5.53 10.35 18.10
C LEU A 216 -6.67 10.23 17.09
N ALA A 217 -6.76 9.12 16.36
CA ALA A 217 -7.96 8.82 15.59
C ALA A 217 -8.76 7.68 16.20
N ILE A 218 -10.07 7.87 16.29
CA ILE A 218 -11.06 6.92 16.84
C ILE A 218 -12.22 6.74 15.86
N ASP A 219 -13.14 5.83 16.15
CA ASP A 219 -14.38 5.74 15.39
C ASP A 219 -15.26 6.97 15.63
N ILE A 220 -15.94 7.45 14.58
CA ILE A 220 -16.81 8.63 14.68
C ILE A 220 -17.94 8.43 15.70
N SER A 221 -18.41 7.19 15.89
CA SER A 221 -19.46 6.87 16.87
C SER A 221 -19.02 7.05 18.33
N GLU A 222 -17.71 7.12 18.59
CA GLU A 222 -17.14 7.20 19.94
C GLU A 222 -16.75 8.64 20.33
N THR A 223 -16.96 9.62 19.45
CA THR A 223 -16.45 11.00 19.59
C THR A 223 -17.00 11.76 20.79
N GLU A 224 -18.31 11.76 20.99
CA GLU A 224 -18.94 12.44 22.12
C GLU A 224 -18.44 11.88 23.46
N LYS A 225 -18.36 10.54 23.52
CA LYS A 225 -17.88 9.80 24.68
C LYS A 225 -16.42 10.13 25.00
N ALA A 226 -15.56 10.11 23.98
CA ALA A 226 -14.16 10.46 24.09
C ALA A 226 -13.97 11.90 24.59
N LYS A 227 -14.70 12.86 24.00
CA LYS A 227 -14.61 14.27 24.37
C LYS A 227 -14.96 14.49 25.84
N LEU A 228 -16.07 13.94 26.29
CA LEU A 228 -16.51 14.09 27.67
C LEU A 228 -15.53 13.48 28.66
N ALA A 229 -15.01 12.28 28.37
CA ALA A 229 -14.06 11.59 29.24
C ALA A 229 -12.72 12.34 29.34
N VAL A 230 -12.19 12.83 28.22
CA VAL A 230 -10.91 13.54 28.18
C VAL A 230 -11.04 14.94 28.79
N ASP A 231 -12.06 15.71 28.44
CA ASP A 231 -12.25 17.07 29.00
C ASP A 231 -12.43 17.01 30.53
N LYS A 232 -13.13 15.99 31.04
CA LYS A 232 -13.25 15.75 32.48
C LYS A 232 -11.90 15.38 33.12
N GLN A 233 -11.12 14.53 32.46
CA GLN A 233 -9.81 14.09 32.97
C GLN A 233 -8.79 15.24 33.08
N PHE A 234 -8.92 16.27 32.24
CA PHE A 234 -8.04 17.45 32.19
C PHE A 234 -8.71 18.74 32.65
N GLU A 235 -9.85 18.65 33.35
CA GLU A 235 -10.68 19.81 33.73
C GLU A 235 -9.88 20.90 34.46
N PHE A 236 -9.02 20.51 35.40
CA PHE A 236 -8.20 21.44 36.16
C PHE A 236 -7.18 22.17 35.27
N GLU A 237 -6.48 21.45 34.39
CA GLU A 237 -5.54 22.06 33.46
C GLU A 237 -6.22 22.96 32.42
N ILE A 238 -7.43 22.60 32.00
CA ILE A 238 -8.25 23.40 31.10
C ILE A 238 -8.68 24.72 31.76
N LEU A 239 -9.16 24.66 33.01
CA LEU A 239 -9.53 25.84 33.79
C LEU A 239 -8.33 26.75 34.08
N GLN A 240 -7.13 26.19 34.18
CA GLN A 240 -5.89 26.95 34.35
C GLN A 240 -5.28 27.43 33.03
N HIS A 241 -5.93 27.21 31.89
CA HIS A 241 -5.43 27.53 30.54
C HIS A 241 -4.05 26.91 30.24
N LYS A 242 -3.74 25.78 30.88
CA LYS A 242 -2.53 24.99 30.65
C LYS A 242 -2.70 24.03 29.48
N VAL A 243 -3.92 23.51 29.32
CA VAL A 243 -4.33 22.58 28.25
C VAL A 243 -5.61 23.12 27.62
N ASN A 244 -5.74 23.03 26.30
CA ASN A 244 -6.97 23.40 25.61
C ASN A 244 -8.01 22.27 25.75
N PRO A 245 -9.33 22.60 25.73
CA PRO A 245 -10.36 21.58 25.59
C PRO A 245 -10.10 20.70 24.37
N LEU A 246 -10.46 19.42 24.45
CA LEU A 246 -10.23 18.48 23.37
C LEU A 246 -10.93 18.94 22.08
N VAL A 247 -10.13 19.09 21.03
CA VAL A 247 -10.62 19.43 19.70
C VAL A 247 -10.96 18.14 18.95
N VAL A 248 -12.14 18.11 18.33
CA VAL A 248 -12.63 16.96 17.56
C VAL A 248 -12.88 17.40 16.11
N GLU A 249 -12.19 16.77 15.16
CA GLU A 249 -12.45 16.93 13.73
C GLU A 249 -13.05 15.64 13.16
N ASN A 250 -14.28 15.73 12.64
CA ASN A 250 -15.04 14.62 12.07
C ASN A 250 -14.84 14.51 10.54
N ASP A 251 -15.49 13.49 9.94
CA ASP A 251 -15.50 13.26 8.49
C ASP A 251 -14.10 13.05 7.88
N LEU A 252 -13.26 12.31 8.60
CA LEU A 252 -11.91 11.97 8.19
C LEU A 252 -11.80 10.49 7.78
N ALA A 253 -10.68 10.17 7.16
CA ALA A 253 -10.27 8.82 6.81
C ALA A 253 -8.75 8.67 6.97
N ILE A 254 -8.32 7.46 7.30
CA ILE A 254 -6.91 7.07 7.28
C ILE A 254 -6.65 6.42 5.93
N VAL A 255 -5.57 6.82 5.25
CA VAL A 255 -5.02 6.11 4.10
C VAL A 255 -3.64 5.61 4.47
N ALA A 256 -3.39 4.32 4.25
CA ALA A 256 -2.14 3.67 4.61
C ALA A 256 -1.48 3.06 3.37
N LEU A 257 -0.18 3.33 3.22
CA LEU A 257 0.70 2.69 2.28
C LEU A 257 1.44 1.57 3.01
N VAL A 258 1.28 0.33 2.55
CA VAL A 258 1.85 -0.86 3.20
C VAL A 258 2.83 -1.54 2.26
N GLY A 259 3.99 -1.87 2.81
CA GLY A 259 5.03 -2.59 2.09
C GLY A 259 6.22 -2.84 2.99
N ASP A 260 7.00 -3.87 2.71
CA ASP A 260 8.16 -4.18 3.52
C ASP A 260 9.39 -3.35 3.14
N ASN A 261 10.25 -3.11 4.12
CA ASN A 261 11.55 -2.46 3.93
C ASN A 261 11.50 -1.05 3.32
N MET A 262 10.42 -0.27 3.54
CA MET A 262 10.40 1.14 3.13
C MET A 262 11.50 1.95 3.83
N LYS A 263 11.83 1.53 5.07
CA LYS A 263 13.17 1.45 5.70
C LYS A 263 14.32 2.06 4.88
N SER A 264 14.69 1.23 3.93
CA SER A 264 15.91 1.31 3.14
C SER A 264 15.68 1.93 1.76
N HIS A 265 14.44 2.27 1.43
CA HIS A 265 14.05 2.86 0.15
C HIS A 265 13.74 4.34 0.36
N GLN A 266 14.78 5.16 0.17
CA GLN A 266 14.67 6.61 0.31
C GLN A 266 13.60 7.18 -0.64
N GLY A 267 12.77 8.07 -0.10
CA GLY A 267 11.82 8.86 -0.89
C GLY A 267 10.40 8.29 -1.02
N ILE A 268 10.07 7.14 -0.42
CA ILE A 268 8.70 6.60 -0.49
C ILE A 268 7.69 7.51 0.20
N SER A 269 7.98 7.94 1.44
CA SER A 269 7.13 8.89 2.18
C SER A 269 7.01 10.22 1.44
N GLY A 270 8.13 10.76 0.96
CA GLY A 270 8.17 11.96 0.13
C GLY A 270 7.28 11.83 -1.11
N LYS A 271 7.40 10.73 -1.86
CA LYS A 271 6.54 10.43 -3.02
C LYS A 271 5.07 10.37 -2.63
N MET A 272 4.71 9.63 -1.57
CA MET A 272 3.32 9.54 -1.11
C MET A 272 2.72 10.92 -0.84
N PHE A 273 3.41 11.76 -0.05
CA PHE A 273 2.90 13.08 0.31
C PHE A 273 2.92 14.06 -0.86
N SER A 274 3.93 14.00 -1.75
CA SER A 274 3.95 14.78 -2.98
C SER A 274 2.79 14.42 -3.90
N GLU A 275 2.48 13.14 -4.09
CA GLU A 275 1.38 12.72 -4.94
C GLU A 275 0.02 13.16 -4.38
N LEU A 276 -0.18 13.06 -3.06
CA LEU A 276 -1.38 13.59 -2.40
C LEU A 276 -1.49 15.11 -2.55
N GLY A 277 -0.40 15.85 -2.30
CA GLY A 277 -0.35 17.31 -2.41
C GLY A 277 -0.59 17.81 -3.83
N ASN A 278 0.08 17.23 -4.83
CA ASN A 278 -0.09 17.55 -6.25
C ASN A 278 -1.52 17.30 -6.75
N ASN A 279 -2.24 16.39 -6.08
CA ASN A 279 -3.63 16.08 -6.35
C ASN A 279 -4.59 16.81 -5.41
N ASN A 280 -4.18 17.90 -4.76
CA ASN A 280 -5.02 18.72 -3.87
C ASN A 280 -5.70 17.91 -2.75
N VAL A 281 -5.03 16.87 -2.24
CA VAL A 281 -5.48 16.12 -1.06
C VAL A 281 -4.75 16.67 0.16
N ASN A 282 -5.47 17.44 0.98
CA ASN A 282 -4.91 17.97 2.21
C ASN A 282 -4.69 16.88 3.26
N ILE A 283 -3.50 16.86 3.86
CA ILE A 283 -3.11 15.91 4.91
C ILE A 283 -3.30 16.59 6.27
N ARG A 284 -4.03 15.93 7.18
CA ARG A 284 -4.32 16.42 8.54
C ARG A 284 -3.30 15.95 9.56
N ALA A 285 -2.93 14.68 9.47
CA ALA A 285 -1.98 14.05 10.38
C ALA A 285 -1.20 12.96 9.64
N ILE A 286 0.01 12.68 10.12
CA ILE A 286 0.91 11.68 9.56
C ILE A 286 1.40 10.79 10.70
N ALA A 287 1.42 9.48 10.45
CA ALA A 287 2.09 8.51 11.31
C ALA A 287 2.98 7.62 10.45
N GLN A 288 4.22 7.46 10.90
CA GLN A 288 5.19 6.56 10.31
C GLN A 288 5.95 5.88 11.45
N GLY A 289 5.87 4.55 11.51
CA GLY A 289 6.53 3.76 12.53
C GLY A 289 8.03 3.58 12.24
N SER A 290 8.79 3.19 13.27
CA SER A 290 10.25 2.96 13.21
C SER A 290 10.69 1.80 12.30
N THR A 291 9.74 0.90 11.98
CA THR A 291 9.92 -0.23 11.06
C THR A 291 9.62 0.14 9.61
N GLU A 292 9.02 1.32 9.36
CA GLU A 292 8.57 1.82 8.05
C GLU A 292 7.96 0.71 7.17
N LYS A 293 7.12 -0.14 7.76
CA LYS A 293 6.28 -1.10 7.01
C LYS A 293 4.91 -0.52 6.65
N ASN A 294 4.64 0.64 7.23
CA ASN A 294 3.41 1.37 7.08
C ASN A 294 3.70 2.88 7.14
N ILE A 295 3.16 3.62 6.17
CA ILE A 295 3.07 5.07 6.20
C ILE A 295 1.60 5.43 6.11
N SER A 296 1.08 6.10 7.13
CA SER A 296 -0.34 6.44 7.24
C SER A 296 -0.55 7.94 7.28
N ALA A 297 -1.60 8.39 6.60
CA ALA A 297 -2.02 9.79 6.58
C ALA A 297 -3.52 9.91 6.87
N VAL A 298 -3.89 10.89 7.67
CA VAL A 298 -5.29 11.27 7.88
C VAL A 298 -5.66 12.33 6.86
N ILE A 299 -6.75 12.09 6.12
CA ILE A 299 -7.27 12.98 5.08
C ILE A 299 -8.77 13.16 5.26
N GLY A 300 -9.35 14.19 4.60
CA GLY A 300 -10.81 14.33 4.55
C GLY A 300 -11.47 13.15 3.83
N LYS A 301 -12.56 12.60 4.40
CA LYS A 301 -13.28 11.42 3.86
C LYS A 301 -13.68 11.59 2.39
N LYS A 302 -14.09 12.79 1.99
CA LYS A 302 -14.43 13.13 0.59
C LYS A 302 -13.30 12.87 -0.42
N ASN A 303 -12.05 12.82 0.04
CA ASN A 303 -10.87 12.64 -0.81
C ASN A 303 -10.39 11.18 -0.90
N VAL A 304 -10.99 10.23 -0.15
CA VAL A 304 -10.52 8.82 -0.09
C VAL A 304 -10.36 8.21 -1.48
N LYS A 305 -11.42 8.25 -2.29
CA LYS A 305 -11.38 7.67 -3.63
C LYS A 305 -10.28 8.30 -4.50
N LYS A 306 -10.12 9.62 -4.44
CA LYS A 306 -9.08 10.34 -5.18
C LYS A 306 -7.69 9.92 -4.71
N ALA A 307 -7.45 9.95 -3.40
CA ALA A 307 -6.19 9.57 -2.78
C ALA A 307 -5.79 8.13 -3.14
N LEU A 308 -6.72 7.17 -3.04
CA LEU A 308 -6.45 5.77 -3.39
C LEU A 308 -6.09 5.60 -4.86
N ASN A 309 -6.81 6.23 -5.79
CA ASN A 309 -6.50 6.13 -7.23
C ASN A 309 -5.17 6.82 -7.57
N THR A 310 -4.91 8.00 -7.02
CA THR A 310 -3.64 8.73 -7.19
C THR A 310 -2.46 7.91 -6.69
N LEU A 311 -2.54 7.39 -5.46
CA LEU A 311 -1.47 6.58 -4.88
C LEU A 311 -1.32 5.27 -5.64
N HIS A 312 -2.41 4.63 -6.05
CA HIS A 312 -2.32 3.38 -6.80
C HIS A 312 -1.64 3.59 -8.15
N ALA A 313 -2.00 4.64 -8.88
CA ALA A 313 -1.31 5.01 -10.11
C ALA A 313 0.17 5.33 -9.87
N ALA A 314 0.50 6.06 -8.80
CA ALA A 314 1.87 6.42 -8.50
C ALA A 314 2.76 5.21 -8.14
N PHE A 315 2.22 4.19 -7.47
CA PHE A 315 3.01 3.07 -6.94
C PHE A 315 2.86 1.74 -7.71
N PHE A 316 1.77 1.54 -8.48
CA PHE A 316 1.44 0.24 -9.11
C PHE A 316 1.15 0.30 -10.62
N GLU A 317 0.90 1.49 -11.17
CA GLU A 317 0.88 1.66 -12.61
C GLU A 317 2.31 1.82 -13.11
N ASN A 318 2.62 1.15 -14.23
CA ASN A 318 3.94 1.25 -14.83
C ASN A 318 4.14 2.71 -15.23
N GLN A 319 5.01 3.41 -14.50
CA GLN A 319 5.50 4.72 -14.92
C GLN A 319 6.45 4.52 -16.09
N VAL A 320 5.93 4.08 -17.24
CA VAL A 320 6.71 4.01 -18.46
C VAL A 320 7.06 5.44 -18.81
N LYS A 321 8.32 5.82 -18.57
CA LYS A 321 8.78 7.17 -18.90
C LYS A 321 8.88 7.25 -20.41
N GLN A 322 7.99 8.04 -20.98
CA GLN A 322 8.07 8.38 -22.39
C GLN A 322 9.19 9.40 -22.58
N ILE A 323 10.09 9.12 -23.52
CA ILE A 323 11.16 10.03 -23.96
C ILE A 323 10.96 10.29 -25.45
N ASN A 324 10.94 11.57 -25.82
CA ASN A 324 10.71 12.02 -27.19
C ASN A 324 12.06 12.39 -27.83
N LEU A 325 12.49 11.63 -28.84
CA LEU A 325 13.78 11.78 -29.50
C LEU A 325 13.66 12.63 -30.77
N PHE A 326 14.56 13.61 -30.88
CA PHE A 326 14.76 14.42 -32.08
C PHE A 326 16.15 14.14 -32.62
N VAL A 327 16.24 13.37 -33.70
CA VAL A 327 17.51 12.81 -34.19
C VAL A 327 17.97 13.55 -35.46
N VAL A 328 19.15 14.14 -35.42
CA VAL A 328 19.82 14.75 -36.57
C VAL A 328 21.01 13.87 -36.95
N GLY A 329 21.25 13.66 -38.25
CA GLY A 329 22.34 12.82 -38.73
C GLY A 329 22.01 11.34 -38.87
N ILE A 330 20.85 11.02 -39.44
CA ILE A 330 20.42 9.64 -39.75
C ILE A 330 21.15 9.00 -40.95
N GLY A 331 22.45 9.31 -41.12
CA GLY A 331 23.33 8.60 -42.05
C GLY A 331 23.71 7.21 -41.52
N ASN A 332 24.92 6.74 -41.81
CA ASN A 332 25.36 5.39 -41.39
C ASN A 332 25.24 5.16 -39.86
N VAL A 333 25.65 6.15 -39.05
CA VAL A 333 25.62 6.03 -37.58
C VAL A 333 24.20 6.22 -37.05
N GLY A 334 23.51 7.31 -37.41
CA GLY A 334 22.16 7.56 -36.92
C GLY A 334 21.13 6.53 -37.39
N GLY A 335 21.28 5.95 -38.58
CA GLY A 335 20.45 4.83 -39.04
C GLY A 335 20.64 3.59 -38.17
N LYS A 336 21.88 3.27 -37.77
CA LYS A 336 22.16 2.17 -36.83
C LYS A 336 21.61 2.42 -35.44
N LEU A 337 21.63 3.67 -34.96
CA LEU A 337 20.97 4.03 -33.71
C LEU A 337 19.45 3.76 -33.78
N LEU A 338 18.78 4.16 -34.86
CA LEU A 338 17.34 3.90 -35.04
C LEU A 338 17.04 2.40 -35.08
N ASP A 339 17.88 1.61 -35.75
CA ASP A 339 17.77 0.14 -35.74
C ASP A 339 17.91 -0.45 -34.33
N GLN A 340 18.88 0.02 -33.54
CA GLN A 340 19.06 -0.42 -32.16
C GLN A 340 17.86 -0.05 -31.29
N ILE A 341 17.33 1.18 -31.41
CA ILE A 341 16.14 1.62 -30.68
C ILE A 341 14.96 0.70 -31.01
N ARG A 342 14.74 0.38 -32.30
CA ARG A 342 13.69 -0.53 -32.74
C ARG A 342 13.86 -1.94 -32.16
N GLN A 343 15.06 -2.51 -32.25
CA GLN A 343 15.33 -3.87 -31.77
C GLN A 343 15.21 -3.99 -30.25
N GLN A 344 15.58 -2.94 -29.52
CA GLN A 344 15.57 -2.91 -28.06
C GLN A 344 14.26 -2.38 -27.48
N GLN A 345 13.27 -2.00 -28.30
CA GLN A 345 12.05 -1.34 -27.82
C GLN A 345 11.29 -2.17 -26.77
N ALA A 346 11.13 -3.48 -27.01
CA ALA A 346 10.51 -4.39 -26.04
C ALA A 346 11.34 -4.48 -24.76
N TYR A 347 12.67 -4.64 -24.87
CA TYR A 347 13.56 -4.70 -23.72
C TYR A 347 13.51 -3.42 -22.87
N LEU A 348 13.54 -2.25 -23.50
CA LEU A 348 13.46 -0.95 -22.84
C LEU A 348 12.13 -0.77 -22.11
N MET A 349 11.03 -1.23 -22.71
CA MET A 349 9.70 -1.13 -22.10
C MET A 349 9.53 -2.11 -20.93
N ASP A 350 9.97 -3.36 -21.10
CA ASP A 350 9.74 -4.44 -20.15
C ASP A 350 10.72 -4.41 -18.96
N HIS A 351 11.97 -3.99 -19.19
CA HIS A 351 13.02 -4.03 -18.17
C HIS A 351 13.40 -2.66 -17.62
N LEU A 352 13.31 -1.60 -18.42
CA LEU A 352 13.69 -0.24 -18.00
C LEU A 352 12.49 0.70 -17.84
N HIS A 353 11.29 0.26 -18.20
CA HIS A 353 10.08 1.08 -18.22
C HIS A 353 10.29 2.40 -18.99
N LEU A 354 10.98 2.31 -20.14
CA LEU A 354 11.22 3.44 -21.03
C LEU A 354 10.49 3.21 -22.35
N ASN A 355 9.74 4.22 -22.80
CA ASN A 355 9.19 4.25 -24.14
C ASN A 355 9.89 5.36 -24.94
N LEU A 356 10.79 4.96 -25.85
CA LEU A 356 11.48 5.88 -26.73
C LEU A 356 10.63 6.10 -27.99
N ARG A 357 10.18 7.33 -28.21
CA ARG A 357 9.45 7.73 -29.43
C ARG A 357 10.33 8.65 -30.25
N VAL A 358 10.60 8.28 -31.50
CA VAL A 358 11.32 9.16 -32.43
C VAL A 358 10.32 10.10 -33.08
N ILE A 359 10.34 11.36 -32.66
CA ILE A 359 9.40 12.40 -33.11
C ILE A 359 9.90 13.09 -34.38
N ALA A 360 11.22 13.20 -34.53
CA ALA A 360 11.82 13.83 -35.69
C ALA A 360 13.11 13.14 -36.12
N VAL A 361 13.32 13.08 -37.43
CA VAL A 361 14.58 12.63 -38.04
C VAL A 361 15.02 13.62 -39.12
N SER A 362 16.32 13.87 -39.24
CA SER A 362 16.89 14.78 -40.25
C SER A 362 18.20 14.27 -40.83
N ASN A 363 18.34 14.29 -42.16
CA ASN A 363 19.60 14.09 -42.87
C ASN A 363 20.04 15.40 -43.53
N SER A 364 21.09 15.35 -44.37
CA SER A 364 21.63 16.55 -45.03
C SER A 364 20.70 17.20 -46.07
N ARG A 365 19.64 16.49 -46.48
CA ARG A 365 18.72 16.93 -47.56
C ARG A 365 17.29 17.13 -47.09
N ASN A 366 16.78 16.21 -46.27
CA ASN A 366 15.39 16.14 -45.85
C ASN A 366 15.27 15.95 -44.33
N MET A 367 14.16 16.46 -43.77
CA MET A 367 13.74 16.25 -42.39
C MET A 367 12.26 15.84 -42.32
N LEU A 368 11.90 15.05 -41.31
CA LEU A 368 10.54 14.55 -41.08
C LEU A 368 10.18 14.72 -39.61
N PHE A 369 8.92 15.10 -39.35
CA PHE A 369 8.33 15.20 -38.01
C PHE A 369 7.02 14.43 -37.97
N ASP A 370 6.78 13.72 -36.88
CA ASP A 370 5.50 13.07 -36.57
C ASP A 370 5.25 13.16 -35.05
N GLU A 371 4.21 13.87 -34.64
CA GLU A 371 3.83 14.05 -33.24
C GLU A 371 3.40 12.74 -32.59
N GLU A 372 2.84 11.81 -33.38
CA GLU A 372 2.47 10.47 -32.92
C GLU A 372 3.68 9.51 -32.92
N GLY A 373 4.79 9.92 -33.51
CA GLY A 373 6.05 9.18 -33.56
C GLY A 373 6.23 8.45 -34.89
N ILE A 374 7.46 8.48 -35.38
CA ILE A 374 7.86 7.93 -36.66
C ILE A 374 7.96 6.40 -36.54
N ASP A 375 7.32 5.67 -37.45
CA ASP A 375 7.43 4.22 -37.52
C ASP A 375 8.84 3.82 -38.01
N LEU A 376 9.62 3.27 -37.09
CA LEU A 376 11.00 2.84 -37.33
C LEU A 376 11.13 1.64 -38.30
N ASN A 377 10.04 1.00 -38.71
CA ASN A 377 10.09 -0.02 -39.75
C ASN A 377 10.09 0.58 -41.16
N VAL A 378 9.59 1.81 -41.33
CA VAL A 378 9.38 2.44 -42.64
C VAL A 378 9.88 3.88 -42.72
N TRP A 379 10.67 4.33 -41.74
CA TRP A 379 11.14 5.71 -41.61
C TRP A 379 11.87 6.23 -42.86
N GLU A 380 12.69 5.41 -43.53
CA GLU A 380 13.39 5.80 -44.76
C GLU A 380 12.42 6.16 -45.89
N LYS A 381 11.38 5.34 -46.07
CA LYS A 381 10.33 5.55 -47.08
C LYS A 381 9.50 6.79 -46.72
N GLN A 382 9.18 6.98 -45.45
CA GLN A 382 8.45 8.16 -44.98
C GLN A 382 9.26 9.45 -45.21
N LEU A 383 10.56 9.44 -44.93
CA LEU A 383 11.43 10.60 -45.15
C LEU A 383 11.60 10.95 -46.63
N SER A 384 11.66 9.95 -47.52
CA SER A 384 11.75 10.19 -48.96
C SER A 384 10.46 10.75 -49.57
N LYS A 385 9.28 10.35 -49.05
CA LYS A 385 7.96 10.72 -49.61
C LYS A 385 7.32 11.93 -48.96
N LYS A 386 7.48 12.09 -47.64
CA LYS A 386 6.84 13.11 -46.81
C LYS A 386 7.85 14.06 -46.15
N GLY A 387 9.15 13.87 -46.38
CA GLY A 387 10.19 14.72 -45.83
C GLY A 387 10.17 16.11 -46.46
N GLU A 388 10.32 17.13 -45.62
CA GLU A 388 10.55 18.51 -46.04
C GLU A 388 12.05 18.76 -46.19
N LYS A 389 12.44 19.85 -46.87
CA LYS A 389 13.85 20.21 -47.02
C LYS A 389 14.51 20.46 -45.65
N ALA A 390 15.67 19.86 -45.42
CA ALA A 390 16.40 19.98 -44.16
C ALA A 390 16.89 21.43 -43.94
N ASP A 391 16.54 21.98 -42.78
CA ASP A 391 17.00 23.29 -42.31
C ASP A 391 17.11 23.26 -40.78
N LEU A 392 18.31 23.50 -40.24
CA LEU A 392 18.58 23.39 -38.81
C LEU A 392 17.84 24.43 -37.96
N ASN A 393 17.66 25.65 -38.47
CA ASN A 393 16.94 26.70 -37.76
C ASN A 393 15.43 26.41 -37.73
N ASN A 394 14.89 25.89 -38.84
CA ASN A 394 13.50 25.48 -38.93
C ASN A 394 13.24 24.23 -38.06
N PHE A 395 14.19 23.29 -38.01
CA PHE A 395 14.13 22.12 -37.14
C PHE A 395 14.01 22.53 -35.67
N TYR A 396 14.87 23.44 -35.20
CA TYR A 396 14.79 24.02 -33.86
C TYR A 396 13.45 24.72 -33.58
N LYS A 397 12.97 25.56 -34.51
CA LYS A 397 11.67 26.25 -34.37
C LYS A 397 10.51 25.28 -34.24
N LYS A 398 10.48 24.20 -35.04
CA LYS A 398 9.44 23.17 -34.96
C LYS A 398 9.54 22.38 -33.65
N LEU A 399 10.73 21.99 -33.23
CA LEU A 399 10.95 21.35 -31.93
C LEU A 399 10.40 22.20 -30.78
N LYS A 400 10.73 23.50 -30.77
CA LYS A 400 10.22 24.44 -29.75
C LYS A 400 8.71 24.63 -29.81
N LYS A 401 8.12 24.63 -31.01
CA LYS A 401 6.66 24.71 -31.18
C LYS A 401 5.95 23.47 -30.62
N LEU A 402 6.54 22.28 -30.78
CA LEU A 402 5.99 21.02 -30.29
C LEU A 402 6.02 20.93 -28.75
N ASN A 403 7.06 21.49 -28.12
CA ASN A 403 7.18 21.62 -26.66
C ASN A 403 6.83 20.33 -25.87
N LEU A 404 7.28 19.18 -26.38
CA LEU A 404 7.00 17.88 -25.77
C LEU A 404 7.84 17.70 -24.49
N ARG A 405 7.22 17.15 -23.45
CA ARG A 405 7.93 16.80 -22.20
C ARG A 405 8.95 15.68 -22.44
N ASN A 406 10.00 15.62 -21.62
CA ASN A 406 11.06 14.60 -21.69
C ASN A 406 11.66 14.46 -23.11
N SER A 407 11.98 15.60 -23.73
CA SER A 407 12.56 15.64 -25.07
C SER A 407 14.08 15.56 -25.01
N VAL A 408 14.67 14.79 -25.92
CA VAL A 408 16.12 14.63 -26.06
C VAL A 408 16.50 14.91 -27.51
N PHE A 409 17.44 15.83 -27.69
CA PHE A 409 18.07 16.09 -28.98
C PHE A 409 19.29 15.18 -29.14
N VAL A 410 19.38 14.49 -30.27
CA VAL A 410 20.45 13.54 -30.58
C VAL A 410 21.15 13.97 -31.86
N ASP A 411 22.43 14.29 -31.77
CA ASP A 411 23.28 14.59 -32.92
C ASP A 411 24.19 13.41 -33.26
N ASN A 412 24.00 12.87 -34.46
CA ASN A 412 24.84 11.83 -35.05
C ASN A 412 25.52 12.33 -36.34
N THR A 413 25.73 13.63 -36.46
CA THR A 413 26.41 14.25 -37.61
C THR A 413 27.90 14.43 -37.36
N ALA A 414 28.66 14.50 -38.45
CA ALA A 414 30.05 14.97 -38.45
C ALA A 414 30.14 16.44 -38.91
N ASN A 415 29.06 17.21 -38.73
CA ASN A 415 28.94 18.56 -39.24
C ASN A 415 29.12 19.58 -38.12
N ASP A 416 30.19 20.38 -38.18
CA ASP A 416 30.56 21.36 -37.16
C ASP A 416 29.51 22.46 -36.92
N SER A 417 28.58 22.67 -37.85
CA SER A 417 27.49 23.65 -37.71
C SER A 417 26.34 23.19 -36.80
N VAL A 418 26.25 21.90 -36.44
CA VAL A 418 25.21 21.37 -35.54
C VAL A 418 25.55 21.62 -34.07
N PRO A 419 26.80 21.38 -33.60
CA PRO A 419 27.23 21.77 -32.26
C PRO A 419 27.03 23.25 -31.91
N GLU A 420 27.13 24.16 -32.87
CA GLU A 420 26.87 25.59 -32.67
C GLU A 420 25.43 25.89 -32.20
N GLN A 421 24.49 24.97 -32.44
CA GLN A 421 23.10 25.12 -32.00
C GLN A 421 22.85 24.58 -30.58
N TYR A 422 23.77 23.82 -29.99
CA TYR A 422 23.55 23.16 -28.68
C TYR A 422 23.22 24.14 -27.56
N ALA A 423 23.88 25.29 -27.54
CA ALA A 423 23.62 26.35 -26.56
C ALA A 423 22.16 26.84 -26.60
N LYS A 424 21.50 26.79 -27.76
CA LYS A 424 20.08 27.17 -27.90
C LYS A 424 19.13 26.08 -27.39
N TYR A 425 19.51 24.80 -27.52
CA TYR A 425 18.73 23.67 -27.01
C TYR A 425 18.88 23.45 -25.50
N LEU A 426 20.00 23.88 -24.90
CA LEU A 426 20.26 23.73 -23.46
C LEU A 426 19.77 24.90 -22.62
N LYS A 427 19.58 26.07 -23.23
CA LYS A 427 19.13 27.30 -22.56
C LYS A 427 17.61 27.36 -22.35
N ASP A 428 16.86 26.68 -23.22
CA ASP A 428 15.40 26.60 -23.24
C ASP A 428 14.94 25.21 -22.78
#